data_AF-A0A327JFN3-F1
#
_entry.id   AF-A0A327JFN3-F1
#
_cell.length_a   1.000
_cell.length_b   1.000
_cell.length_c   1.000
_cell.angle_alpha   90.00
_cell.angle_beta   90.00
_cell.angle_gamma   90.00
#
_symmetry.space_group_name_H-M   'P 1'
#
loop_
_entity.id
_entity.type
_entity.pdbx_description
1 polymer ?
#
loop_
_entity_poly.entity_id
_entity_poly.type
_entity_poly.pdbx_seq_one_letter_code
_entity_poly.pdbx_strand_id
1 'polypeptide(L)' 'ELIPGRDHDWETLRATALKSGRVAECVQVAATDPLYILYTSGTTGKPKGVVRDNGGHMVALKWTMKNLYGVDPGEVYW' A
#
# COMPACT_ATOMS: atom_id res chain seq x y z
N GLU A 1 -13.34 -23.63 9.08
CA GLU A 1 -12.93 -23.81 10.49
C GLU A 1 -11.45 -23.48 10.58
N LEU A 2 -11.03 -22.75 11.61
CA LEU A 2 -9.62 -22.36 11.78
C LEU A 2 -8.83 -23.54 12.36
N ILE A 3 -7.67 -23.86 11.79
CA ILE A 3 -6.80 -24.93 12.28
C ILE A 3 -5.86 -24.37 13.36
N PRO A 4 -5.90 -24.89 14.61
CA PRO A 4 -5.01 -24.45 15.67
C PRO A 4 -3.52 -24.55 15.28
N GLY A 5 -2.76 -23.48 15.54
CA GLY A 5 -1.31 -23.42 15.27
C GLY A 5 -0.92 -23.07 13.83
N ARG A 6 -1.86 -23.06 12.87
CA ARG A 6 -1.64 -22.57 11.49
C ARG A 6 -2.43 -21.30 11.21
N ASP A 7 -3.72 -21.33 11.53
CA ASP A 7 -4.64 -20.25 11.20
C ASP A 7 -4.86 -19.34 12.39
N HIS A 8 -4.95 -18.05 12.12
CA HIS A 8 -5.30 -17.05 13.11
C HIS A 8 -6.49 -16.25 12.63
N ASP A 9 -7.42 -15.97 13.54
CA ASP A 9 -8.49 -15.01 13.29
C ASP A 9 -7.92 -13.59 13.28
N TRP A 10 -8.11 -12.89 12.16
CA TRP A 10 -7.55 -11.55 11.97
C TRP A 10 -8.14 -10.53 12.95
N GLU A 11 -9.45 -10.60 13.18
CA GLU A 11 -10.14 -9.63 14.04
C GLU A 11 -9.66 -9.75 15.50
N THR A 12 -9.55 -10.97 16.00
CA THR A 12 -9.03 -11.31 17.33
C THR A 12 -7.57 -10.86 17.49
N LEU A 13 -6.71 -11.13 16.50
CA LEU A 13 -5.32 -10.70 16.53
C LEU A 13 -5.19 -9.18 16.53
N ARG A 14 -5.94 -8.50 15.65
CA ARG A 14 -5.95 -7.04 15.55
C ARG A 14 -6.44 -6.40 16.85
N ALA A 15 -7.54 -6.88 17.43
CA ALA A 15 -8.07 -6.37 18.69
C ALA A 15 -7.06 -6.54 19.85
N THR A 16 -6.40 -7.69 19.93
CA THR A 16 -5.38 -7.97 20.95
C THR A 16 -4.15 -7.06 20.78
N ALA A 17 -3.69 -6.85 19.54
CA ALA A 17 -2.59 -5.94 19.23
C ALA A 17 -2.92 -4.48 19.62
N LEU A 18 -4.13 -4.01 19.30
CA LEU A 18 -4.59 -2.67 19.68
C LEU A 18 -4.68 -2.52 21.20
N LYS A 19 -5.27 -3.50 21.90
CA LYS A 19 -5.40 -3.48 23.37
C LYS A 19 -4.06 -3.51 24.09
N SER A 20 -3.08 -4.22 23.55
CA SER A 20 -1.71 -4.25 24.09
C SER A 20 -0.90 -2.99 23.78
N GLY A 21 -1.45 -2.03 23.02
CA GLY A 21 -0.74 -0.82 22.61
C GLY A 21 0.44 -1.12 21.69
N ARG A 22 0.45 -2.27 21.02
CA ARG A 22 1.56 -2.68 20.17
C ARG A 22 1.51 -1.90 18.86
N VAL A 23 2.43 -0.96 18.70
CA VAL A 23 2.61 -0.17 17.48
C VAL A 23 3.89 -0.63 16.78
N ALA A 24 3.84 -0.75 15.46
CA ALA A 24 5.04 -0.93 14.63
C ALA A 24 5.46 0.44 14.08
N GLU A 25 6.75 0.76 14.22
CA GLU A 25 7.32 1.96 13.62
C GLU A 25 7.32 1.86 12.09
N CYS A 26 7.32 3.01 11.41
CA CYS A 26 7.48 3.06 9.96
C CYS A 26 8.87 2.54 9.57
N VAL A 27 8.90 1.45 8.80
CA VAL A 27 10.14 0.89 8.25
C VAL A 27 10.73 1.89 7.26
N GLN A 28 11.99 2.27 7.49
CA GLN A 28 12.73 3.12 6.57
C GLN A 28 13.11 2.31 5.32
N VAL A 29 12.82 2.87 4.15
CA VAL A 29 13.12 2.28 2.84
C VAL A 29 13.81 3.31 1.96
N ALA A 30 14.60 2.86 0.99
CA ALA A 30 15.15 3.76 -0.01
C ALA A 30 14.02 4.29 -0.91
N ALA A 31 14.19 5.50 -1.45
CA ALA A 31 13.24 6.07 -2.41
C ALA A 31 13.02 5.15 -3.62
N THR A 32 14.05 4.38 -4.02
CA THR A 32 14.05 3.46 -5.14
C THR A 32 13.57 2.05 -4.79
N ASP A 33 13.30 1.75 -3.52
CA ASP A 33 12.76 0.45 -3.14
C ASP A 33 11.36 0.27 -3.74
N PRO A 34 10.99 -0.96 -4.15
CA PRO A 34 9.69 -1.22 -4.75
C PRO A 34 8.56 -1.04 -3.72
N LEU A 35 7.59 -0.20 -4.07
CA LEU A 35 6.36 0.02 -3.31
C LEU A 35 5.32 -1.06 -3.63
N TYR A 36 5.11 -1.36 -4.92
CA TYR A 36 4.20 -2.43 -5.36
C TYR A 36 4.57 -2.96 -6.75
N ILE A 37 3.97 -4.11 -7.08
CA ILE A 37 3.90 -4.66 -8.44
C ILE A 37 2.44 -4.64 -8.89
N LEU A 38 2.15 -3.93 -9.97
CA LEU A 38 0.85 -3.94 -10.62
C LEU A 38 0.93 -4.72 -11.94
N TYR A 39 0.26 -5.86 -12.00
CA TYR A 39 0.22 -6.66 -13.22
C TYR A 39 -0.73 -6.05 -14.24
N THR A 40 -0.24 -5.90 -15.48
CA THR A 40 -1.04 -5.43 -16.62
C THR A 40 -1.02 -6.46 -17.73
N SER A 41 -1.96 -6.35 -18.67
CA SER A 41 -1.90 -7.16 -19.90
C SER A 41 -0.57 -6.94 -20.63
N GLY A 42 -0.01 -8.04 -21.14
CA GLY A 42 1.21 -8.03 -21.97
C GLY A 42 0.89 -8.44 -23.40
N THR A 43 1.66 -7.94 -24.36
CA THR A 43 1.47 -8.23 -25.79
C THR A 43 1.83 -9.68 -26.16
N THR A 44 2.59 -10.38 -25.30
CA THR A 44 3.04 -11.76 -25.52
C THR A 44 2.21 -12.80 -24.76
N GLY A 45 1.00 -12.43 -24.29
CA GLY A 45 0.11 -13.31 -23.52
C GLY A 45 0.50 -13.53 -22.05
N LYS A 46 1.69 -13.07 -21.62
CA LYS A 46 2.12 -13.07 -20.21
C LYS A 46 1.93 -11.67 -19.61
N PRO A 47 1.22 -11.53 -18.46
CA PRO A 47 1.10 -10.25 -17.78
C PRO A 47 2.46 -9.64 -17.42
N LYS A 48 2.59 -8.31 -17.53
CA LYS A 48 3.80 -7.58 -17.14
C LYS A 48 3.65 -7.07 -15.72
N GLY A 49 4.62 -7.35 -14.85
CA GLY A 49 4.67 -6.81 -13.49
C GLY A 49 5.29 -5.43 -13.48
N VAL A 50 4.48 -4.37 -13.51
CA VAL A 50 4.99 -2.99 -13.42
C VAL A 50 5.41 -2.73 -11.98
N VAL A 51 6.71 -2.51 -11.78
CA VAL A 51 7.27 -2.13 -10.48
C VAL A 51 7.16 -0.62 -10.32
N ARG A 52 6.67 -0.18 -9.16
CA ARG A 52 6.64 1.23 -8.79
C ARG A 52 7.54 1.47 -7.59
N ASP A 53 8.34 2.53 -7.63
CA ASP A 53 9.22 2.96 -6.54
C ASP A 53 8.45 3.78 -5.48
N ASN A 54 9.00 3.89 -4.26
CA ASN A 54 8.38 4.65 -3.17
C ASN A 54 8.41 6.17 -3.43
N GLY A 55 9.61 6.72 -3.66
CA GLY A 55 9.83 8.17 -3.67
C GLY A 55 9.21 8.86 -4.88
N GLY A 56 9.52 8.37 -6.09
CA GLY A 56 9.01 8.95 -7.33
C GLY A 56 7.49 8.88 -7.43
N HIS A 57 6.89 7.77 -6.99
CA HIS A 57 5.43 7.63 -6.93
C HIS A 57 4.78 8.65 -6.00
N MET A 58 5.27 8.77 -4.77
CA MET A 58 4.68 9.67 -3.77
C MET A 58 4.75 11.13 -4.20
N VAL A 59 5.90 11.58 -4.73
CA VAL A 59 6.08 12.96 -5.21
C VAL A 59 5.14 13.25 -6.37
N ALA A 60 5.09 12.37 -7.37
CA ALA A 60 4.25 12.56 -8.54
C ALA A 60 2.76 12.59 -8.17
N LEU A 61 2.29 11.62 -7.38
CA LEU A 61 0.90 11.53 -6.98
C LEU A 61 0.46 12.76 -6.19
N LYS A 62 1.22 13.15 -5.16
CA LYS A 62 0.94 14.35 -4.36
C LYS A 62 0.88 15.61 -5.22
N TRP A 63 1.82 15.76 -6.17
CA TRP A 63 1.83 16.93 -7.05
C TRP A 63 0.59 16.96 -7.95
N THR A 64 0.19 15.83 -8.52
CA THR A 64 -0.97 15.76 -9.42
C THR A 64 -2.30 16.05 -8.73
N MET A 65 -2.49 15.67 -7.46
CA MET A 65 -3.75 15.93 -6.75
C MET A 65 -4.17 17.39 -6.79
N LYS A 66 -3.25 18.32 -6.50
CA LYS A 66 -3.55 19.75 -6.57
C LYS A 66 -3.49 20.31 -7.99
N ASN A 67 -2.43 19.98 -8.73
CA ASN A 67 -2.12 20.68 -9.98
C ASN A 67 -2.89 20.17 -11.20
N LEU A 68 -3.33 18.91 -11.16
CA LEU A 68 -4.10 18.31 -12.26
C LEU A 68 -5.56 18.11 -11.86
N TYR A 69 -5.81 17.60 -10.65
CA TYR A 69 -7.16 17.27 -10.19
C TYR A 69 -7.82 18.38 -9.38
N GLY A 70 -7.09 19.44 -9.03
CA GLY A 70 -7.64 20.58 -8.30
C GLY A 70 -8.06 20.29 -6.85
N VAL A 71 -7.61 19.18 -6.27
CA VAL A 71 -8.03 18.71 -4.94
C VAL A 71 -7.12 19.27 -3.85
N ASP A 72 -7.72 19.86 -2.83
CA ASP A 72 -7.07 20.29 -1.59
C ASP A 72 -7.22 19.28 -0.44
N PRO A 73 -6.34 19.33 0.57
CA PRO A 73 -6.48 18.51 1.77
C PRO A 73 -7.84 18.69 2.44
N GLY A 74 -8.56 17.59 2.67
CA GLY A 74 -9.88 17.59 3.29
C GLY A 74 -11.04 17.54 2.30
N GLU A 75 -10.78 17.70 1.00
CA GLU A 75 -11.81 17.57 -0.03
C GLU A 75 -12.04 16.12 -0.44
N VAL A 76 -13.22 15.85 -0.98
CA VAL A 76 -13.60 14.52 -1.47
C VAL A 76 -13.11 14.35 -2.92
N TYR A 77 -12.45 13.24 -3.22
CA TYR A 77 -12.06 12.80 -4.57
C TYR A 77 -12.74 11.47 -4.89
N TRP A 78 -13.30 11.31 -6.10
CA TRP A 78 -14.00 10.10 -6.56
C TRP A 78 -13.63 9.73 -8.00
#